data_AF-A0A5J5UDH3-F1
#
_entry.id   AF-A0A5J5UDH3-F1
#
_cell.length_a   1.000
_cell.length_b   1.000
_cell.length_c   1.000
_cell.angle_alpha   90.00
_cell.angle_beta   90.00
_cell.angle_gamma   90.00
#
_symmetry.space_group_name_H-M   'P 1'
#
loop_
_entity.id
_entity.type
_entity.pdbx_description
1 polymer ?
#
loop_
_entity_poly.entity_id
_entity_poly.type
_entity_poly.pdbx_seq_one_letter_code
_entity_poly.pdbx_strand_id
1 'polypeptide(L)'
;MTRVSRNFSDTVEKEALPAVSADVIFASSRFPNYKIGAYNHIVNVKGDPKVLSMKEIVARETALLLEQQNRLSVRDLANKFEKGLAAAAKLSEEARLREAASLEKHVLLKKLRDALESLKGRVAGRNKGDVEEAIAMVEALAVQLTQREGELIQEKTEVKKLATFLKQASEDAKKLVDEERAFARAEIENARAAVQRVEEALQEKEQIFCYLFLNVAILFYVFDLEELMKDVQEARRIKMLHRPSKVMDMEHELRALRVQLAEKSKHSLLLQKELARSKRVEENLSHLYELDGAEVLGSYLRIKPCSDIAPELSKCAIQWYRISSEGGKKELISGARKSVYAPEPFDVGRILQVEIIYDGQLIMLTTTGAIDPAAGLGNYVEALVRKHDVEFNVVVTQMNGVDQPSESIHVLHVGKMRMKLRKGKATIAKEYYSGSMQLCGVRGGGNAAAQALFWQAKKEFSVVLAFESERDRNAAIMLARRFAFDCNSFFRNLNRLA
;
A
#
# COMPACT_ATOMS: atom_id res chain seq x y z
N MET A 1 26.02 -38.30 9.98
CA MET A 1 26.82 -37.06 9.93
C MET A 1 25.86 -35.88 9.96
N THR A 2 26.00 -35.06 10.99
CA THR A 2 24.92 -34.25 11.56
C THR A 2 25.12 -32.77 11.23
N ARG A 3 23.98 -32.13 10.91
CA ARG A 3 23.69 -30.69 10.81
C ARG A 3 24.63 -29.75 11.56
N VAL A 4 25.08 -28.70 10.88
CA VAL A 4 25.53 -27.45 11.50
C VAL A 4 24.47 -26.38 11.24
N SER A 5 23.65 -26.15 12.25
CA SER A 5 22.83 -24.95 12.41
C SER A 5 23.65 -23.94 13.22
N ARG A 6 24.05 -22.83 12.60
CA ARG A 6 24.66 -21.69 13.29
C ARG A 6 23.57 -20.65 13.53
N ASN A 7 23.06 -20.63 14.75
CA ASN A 7 22.24 -19.55 15.28
C ASN A 7 23.16 -18.34 15.51
N PHE A 8 22.93 -17.24 14.82
CA PHE A 8 23.39 -15.93 15.28
C PHE A 8 22.20 -15.24 15.93
N SER A 9 22.23 -15.26 17.26
CA SER A 9 21.47 -14.38 18.12
C SER A 9 22.24 -13.06 18.17
N ASP A 10 21.90 -12.11 17.31
CA ASP A 10 22.38 -10.73 17.45
C ASP A 10 21.39 -9.97 18.33
N THR A 11 21.76 -9.89 19.61
CA THR A 11 21.51 -8.72 20.45
C THR A 11 22.04 -7.49 19.74
N VAL A 12 21.17 -6.83 18.97
CA VAL A 12 21.45 -5.47 18.49
C VAL A 12 21.15 -4.54 19.67
N GLU A 13 22.21 -4.21 20.38
CA GLU A 13 22.24 -3.04 21.25
C GLU A 13 21.68 -1.83 20.50
N LYS A 14 20.88 -1.02 21.19
CA LYS A 14 20.33 0.24 20.67
C LYS A 14 21.47 1.23 20.40
N GLU A 15 22.11 1.11 19.25
CA GLU A 15 22.82 2.24 18.65
C GLU A 15 21.79 3.14 17.98
N ALA A 16 21.64 4.33 18.54
CA ALA A 16 20.85 5.40 17.96
C ALA A 16 21.46 5.78 16.60
N LEU A 17 20.81 5.34 15.53
CA LEU A 17 21.06 5.89 14.19
C LEU A 17 20.87 7.42 14.25
N PRO A 18 21.78 8.23 13.68
CA PRO A 18 21.58 9.67 13.61
C PRO A 18 20.30 9.94 12.83
N ALA A 19 19.39 10.71 13.43
CA ALA A 19 18.21 11.20 12.74
C ALA A 19 18.67 11.96 11.48
N VAL A 20 18.29 11.42 10.32
CA VAL A 20 18.40 12.12 9.04
C VAL A 20 17.69 13.47 9.20
N SER A 21 18.40 14.53 8.85
CA SER A 21 18.01 15.95 8.85
C SER A 21 16.50 16.20 8.92
N ALA A 22 16.09 16.97 9.92
CA ALA A 22 14.72 17.42 10.16
C ALA A 22 14.17 18.39 9.10
N ASP A 23 14.91 18.67 8.03
CA ASP A 23 14.57 19.70 7.03
C ASP A 23 13.95 19.16 5.73
N VAL A 24 13.63 17.86 5.65
CA VAL A 24 12.90 17.31 4.50
C VAL A 24 11.40 17.17 4.81
N ILE A 25 10.63 18.17 4.41
CA ILE A 25 9.16 18.11 4.46
C ILE A 25 8.66 17.42 3.20
N PHE A 26 8.33 16.13 3.30
CA PHE A 26 7.56 15.45 2.25
C PHE A 26 6.11 15.95 2.27
N ALA A 27 5.60 16.42 1.13
CA ALA A 27 4.21 16.89 1.01
C ALA A 27 3.16 15.80 1.29
N SER A 28 3.57 14.53 1.32
CA SER A 28 2.74 13.37 1.68
C SER A 28 3.64 12.20 2.08
N SER A 29 3.29 11.48 3.15
CA SER A 29 3.93 10.21 3.56
C SER A 29 3.50 9.00 2.72
N ARG A 30 2.94 9.22 1.53
CA ARG A 30 2.41 8.16 0.64
C ARG A 30 3.01 8.25 -0.76
N PHE A 31 3.30 7.08 -1.33
CA PHE A 31 3.69 6.94 -2.73
C PHE A 31 2.59 7.44 -3.69
N PRO A 32 2.95 8.04 -4.85
CA PRO A 32 1.99 8.45 -5.85
C PRO A 32 1.18 7.26 -6.37
N ASN A 33 -0.15 7.36 -6.33
CA ASN A 33 -1.02 6.36 -6.93
C ASN A 33 -1.09 6.58 -8.45
N TYR A 34 -0.36 5.76 -9.21
CA TYR A 34 -0.57 5.65 -10.65
C TYR A 34 -1.43 4.43 -10.98
N LYS A 35 -2.27 4.53 -12.03
CA LYS A 35 -2.92 3.36 -12.64
C LYS A 35 -2.31 3.14 -14.02
N ILE A 36 -1.89 1.90 -14.27
CA ILE A 36 -1.39 1.46 -15.57
C ILE A 36 -2.59 1.06 -16.43
N GLY A 37 -2.76 1.70 -17.59
CA GLY A 37 -3.77 1.35 -18.60
C GLY A 37 -3.31 0.22 -19.52
N ALA A 38 -4.19 -0.26 -20.40
CA ALA A 38 -3.86 -1.30 -21.39
C ALA A 38 -2.70 -0.83 -22.30
N TYR A 39 -1.70 -1.65 -22.57
CA TYR A 39 -0.42 -1.26 -23.22
C TYR A 39 0.56 -0.45 -22.34
N ASN A 40 0.55 -0.64 -21.01
CA ASN A 40 1.55 -0.10 -20.09
C ASN A 40 1.71 1.45 -20.11
N HIS A 41 0.68 2.20 -20.51
CA HIS A 41 0.70 3.66 -20.41
C HIS A 41 0.14 4.11 -19.05
N ILE A 42 0.82 5.07 -18.40
CA ILE A 42 0.38 5.66 -17.13
C ILE A 42 -0.80 6.60 -17.42
N VAL A 43 -1.99 6.27 -16.90
CA VAL A 43 -3.17 7.13 -17.00
C VAL A 43 -3.25 8.00 -15.74
N ASN A 44 -3.02 9.30 -15.90
CA ASN A 44 -3.13 10.26 -14.81
C ASN A 44 -4.62 10.49 -14.49
N VAL A 45 -5.06 10.07 -13.29
CA VAL A 45 -6.44 10.31 -12.82
C VAL A 45 -6.53 11.75 -12.32
N LYS A 46 -7.26 12.59 -13.06
CA LYS A 46 -7.66 13.94 -12.60
C LYS A 46 -8.68 13.81 -11.48
N GLY A 47 -8.33 14.29 -10.29
CA GLY A 47 -9.25 14.50 -9.17
C GLY A 47 -8.51 15.10 -7.97
N ASP A 48 -8.67 16.41 -7.77
CA ASP A 48 -8.07 17.24 -6.72
C ASP A 48 -8.25 16.68 -5.29
N PRO A 49 -7.25 16.90 -4.42
CA PRO A 49 -7.35 18.06 -3.54
C PRO A 49 -6.06 18.90 -3.54
N LYS A 50 -6.15 20.17 -3.96
CA LYS A 50 -5.22 21.27 -3.62
C LYS A 50 -3.73 20.86 -3.56
N VAL A 51 -3.23 20.24 -4.62
CA VAL A 51 -1.77 20.13 -4.82
C VAL A 51 -1.39 21.29 -5.73
N LEU A 52 -0.78 22.31 -5.14
CA LEU A 52 -0.24 23.46 -5.86
C LEU A 52 0.67 22.95 -6.99
N SER A 53 0.50 23.47 -8.20
CA SER A 53 1.32 23.04 -9.33
C SER A 53 2.81 23.37 -9.09
N MET A 54 3.75 22.62 -9.66
CA MET A 54 5.18 22.90 -9.51
C MET A 54 5.54 24.35 -9.89
N LYS A 55 4.83 24.94 -10.87
CA LYS A 55 4.96 26.36 -11.20
C LYS A 55 4.51 27.29 -10.07
N GLU A 56 3.45 26.95 -9.36
CA GLU A 56 2.97 27.72 -8.20
C GLU A 56 3.85 27.53 -6.96
N ILE A 57 4.44 26.34 -6.77
CA ILE A 57 5.42 26.09 -5.71
C ILE A 57 6.68 26.91 -5.97
N VAL A 58 7.24 26.80 -7.19
CA VAL A 58 8.40 27.60 -7.60
C VAL A 58 8.10 29.09 -7.52
N ALA A 59 6.91 29.55 -7.93
CA ALA A 59 6.53 30.95 -7.82
C ALA A 59 6.40 31.42 -6.36
N ARG A 60 5.86 30.58 -5.46
CA ARG A 60 5.77 30.89 -4.02
C ARG A 60 7.13 30.88 -3.35
N GLU A 61 7.99 29.92 -3.65
CA GLU A 61 9.36 29.88 -3.14
C GLU A 61 10.19 31.05 -3.67
N THR A 62 10.06 31.39 -4.96
CA THR A 62 10.72 32.56 -5.56
C THR A 62 10.23 33.86 -4.90
N ALA A 63 8.93 33.97 -4.62
CA ALA A 63 8.36 35.11 -3.90
C ALA A 63 8.86 35.17 -2.45
N LEU A 64 8.94 34.04 -1.74
CA LEU A 64 9.50 33.94 -0.39
C LEU A 64 10.99 34.29 -0.34
N LEU A 65 11.77 33.89 -1.33
CA LEU A 65 13.19 34.26 -1.47
C LEU A 65 13.36 35.75 -1.76
N LEU A 66 12.50 36.34 -2.61
CA LEU A 66 12.47 37.79 -2.84
C LEU A 66 12.05 38.57 -1.58
N GLU A 67 11.10 38.05 -0.81
CA GLU A 67 10.64 38.67 0.43
C GLU A 67 11.70 38.54 1.55
N GLN A 68 12.45 37.44 1.61
CA GLN A 68 13.65 37.32 2.45
C GLN A 68 14.77 38.27 2.03
N GLN A 69 14.93 38.54 0.73
CA GLN A 69 15.90 39.50 0.21
C GLN A 69 15.57 40.96 0.62
N ASN A 70 14.31 41.25 0.96
CA ASN A 70 13.87 42.56 1.48
C ASN A 70 14.15 42.77 2.98
N ARG A 71 14.61 41.75 3.73
CA ARG A 71 15.26 41.97 5.02
C ARG A 71 16.67 42.45 4.72
N LEU A 72 16.97 43.74 4.98
CA LEU A 72 18.27 44.42 4.78
C LEU A 72 19.38 43.46 4.34
N SER A 73 19.63 43.37 3.03
CA SER A 73 20.59 42.39 2.54
C SER A 73 21.95 42.65 3.19
N VAL A 74 22.78 41.63 3.36
CA VAL A 74 24.15 41.80 3.91
C VAL A 74 24.92 42.91 3.16
N ARG A 75 24.61 43.10 1.88
CA ARG A 75 25.13 44.20 1.04
C ARG A 75 24.64 45.58 1.51
N ASP A 76 23.36 45.72 1.86
CA ASP A 76 22.80 46.97 2.38
C ASP A 76 23.35 47.31 3.77
N LEU A 77 23.55 46.28 4.60
CA LEU A 77 24.17 46.43 5.91
C LEU A 77 25.64 46.88 5.78
N ALA A 78 26.39 46.27 4.86
CA ALA A 78 27.77 46.64 4.56
C ALA A 78 27.87 48.09 4.04
N ASN A 79 27.00 48.49 3.11
CA ASN A 79 26.98 49.84 2.56
C ASN A 79 26.60 50.90 3.64
N LYS A 80 25.68 50.58 4.55
CA LYS A 80 25.38 51.44 5.71
C LYS A 80 26.58 51.55 6.66
N PHE A 81 27.29 50.45 6.89
CA PHE A 81 28.49 50.44 7.73
C PHE A 81 29.63 51.28 7.12
N GLU A 82 29.92 51.13 5.83
CA GLU A 82 30.93 51.93 5.13
C GLU A 82 30.59 53.43 5.15
N LYS A 83 29.31 53.79 4.94
CA LYS A 83 28.85 55.18 5.08
C LYS A 83 29.01 55.69 6.51
N GLY A 84 28.74 54.87 7.51
CA GLY A 84 28.96 55.18 8.93
C GLY A 84 30.44 55.41 9.23
N LEU A 85 31.33 54.58 8.68
CA LEU A 85 32.78 54.69 8.85
C LEU A 85 33.33 55.97 8.19
N ALA A 86 32.84 56.31 6.99
CA ALA A 86 33.19 57.54 6.29
C ALA A 86 32.68 58.81 7.02
N ALA A 87 31.49 58.74 7.63
CA ALA A 87 30.97 59.81 8.47
C ALA A 87 31.80 60.00 9.76
N ALA A 88 32.21 58.91 10.40
CA ALA A 88 33.06 58.95 11.59
C ALA A 88 34.45 59.55 11.30
N ALA A 89 35.04 59.26 10.13
CA ALA A 89 36.30 59.87 9.70
C ALA A 89 36.19 61.40 9.56
N LYS A 90 35.07 61.92 9.06
CA LYS A 90 34.82 63.37 8.96
C LYS A 90 34.71 64.03 10.34
N LEU A 91 34.03 63.38 11.29
CA LEU A 91 33.90 63.87 12.66
C LEU A 91 35.25 63.91 13.40
N SER A 92 36.16 62.97 13.09
CA SER A 92 37.51 62.95 13.64
C SER A 92 38.34 64.16 13.19
N GLU A 93 38.25 64.57 11.93
CA GLU A 93 38.96 65.77 11.43
C GLU A 93 38.38 67.05 12.00
N GLU A 94 37.05 67.13 12.15
CA GLU A 94 36.39 68.26 12.82
C GLU A 94 36.81 68.38 14.30
N ALA A 95 37.03 67.25 14.99
CA ALA A 95 37.53 67.25 16.37
C ALA A 95 38.97 67.75 16.49
N ARG A 96 39.86 67.47 15.50
CA ARG A 96 41.23 68.01 15.48
C ARG A 96 41.26 69.53 15.31
N LEU A 97 40.35 70.08 14.50
CA LEU A 97 40.21 71.53 14.32
C LEU A 97 39.76 72.22 15.62
N ARG A 98 38.88 71.59 16.41
CA ARG A 98 38.44 72.11 17.72
C ARG A 98 39.54 72.09 18.78
N GLU A 99 40.42 71.09 18.75
CA GLU A 99 41.57 70.98 19.66
C GLU A 99 42.56 72.13 19.45
N ALA A 100 42.85 72.49 18.19
CA ALA A 100 43.67 73.65 17.85
C ALA A 100 43.04 74.98 18.35
N ALA A 101 41.72 75.13 18.22
CA ALA A 101 41.00 76.30 18.72
C ALA A 101 40.95 76.38 20.26
N SER A 102 41.12 75.25 20.98
CA SER A 102 41.14 75.24 22.45
C SER A 102 42.45 75.80 23.02
N LEU A 103 43.59 75.47 22.39
CA LEU A 103 44.90 76.03 22.75
C LEU A 103 44.94 77.56 22.62
N GLU A 104 44.24 78.10 21.62
CA GLU A 104 44.12 79.55 21.42
C GLU A 104 43.30 80.24 22.53
N LYS A 105 42.29 79.56 23.09
CA LYS A 105 41.49 80.06 24.23
C LYS A 105 42.33 80.24 25.50
N HIS A 106 43.27 79.33 25.78
CA HIS A 106 44.21 79.47 26.90
C HIS A 106 45.13 80.66 26.75
N VAL A 107 45.62 80.90 25.52
CA VAL A 107 46.45 82.07 25.22
C VAL A 107 45.66 83.36 25.41
N LEU A 108 44.38 83.39 25.01
CA LEU A 108 43.51 84.55 25.19
C LEU A 108 43.19 84.81 26.67
N LEU A 109 42.81 83.78 27.44
CA LEU A 109 42.56 83.90 28.88
C LEU A 109 43.80 84.36 29.64
N LYS A 110 44.99 83.85 29.28
CA LYS A 110 46.25 84.31 29.86
C LYS A 110 46.51 85.78 29.57
N LYS A 111 46.37 86.22 28.30
CA LYS A 111 46.54 87.63 27.93
C LYS A 111 45.53 88.54 28.62
N LEU A 112 44.29 88.08 28.77
CA LEU A 112 43.24 88.81 29.50
C LEU A 112 43.60 88.97 30.97
N ARG A 113 44.05 87.90 31.63
CA ARG A 113 44.53 87.95 33.02
C ARG A 113 45.71 88.92 33.17
N ASP A 114 46.71 88.81 32.30
CA ASP A 114 47.92 89.65 32.37
C ASP A 114 47.58 91.14 32.12
N ALA A 115 46.61 91.43 31.26
CA ALA A 115 46.09 92.79 31.04
C ALA A 115 45.31 93.33 32.24
N LEU A 116 44.49 92.50 32.88
CA LEU A 116 43.76 92.85 34.11
C LEU A 116 44.72 93.09 35.29
N GLU A 117 45.79 92.30 35.41
CA GLU A 117 46.81 92.50 36.45
C GLU A 117 47.60 93.81 36.24
N SER A 118 47.90 94.15 34.98
CA SER A 118 48.48 95.45 34.61
C SER A 118 47.54 96.62 34.88
N LEU A 119 46.22 96.43 34.72
CA LEU A 119 45.22 97.45 35.02
C LEU A 119 45.06 97.65 36.53
N LYS A 120 45.04 96.56 37.30
CA LYS A 120 44.97 96.56 38.78
C LYS A 120 46.05 97.41 39.42
N GLY A 121 47.27 97.40 38.88
CA GLY A 121 48.39 98.23 39.35
C GLY A 121 48.24 99.74 39.05
N ARG A 122 47.28 100.13 38.20
CA ARG A 122 47.02 101.52 37.77
C ARG A 122 45.71 102.12 38.31
N VAL A 123 44.85 101.32 38.95
CA VAL A 123 43.54 101.76 39.48
C VAL A 123 43.51 101.70 41.01
N ALA A 124 42.65 102.52 41.64
CA ALA A 124 42.49 102.59 43.10
C ALA A 124 41.01 102.64 43.52
N GLY A 125 40.73 102.36 44.80
CA GLY A 125 39.38 102.39 45.36
C GLY A 125 38.45 101.31 44.80
N ARG A 126 37.18 101.65 44.56
CA ARG A 126 36.14 100.71 44.08
C ARG A 126 36.52 100.03 42.75
N ASN A 127 37.10 100.78 41.82
CA ASN A 127 37.55 100.26 40.52
C ASN A 127 38.63 99.18 40.67
N LYS A 128 39.43 99.21 41.74
CA LYS A 128 40.41 98.15 42.02
C LYS A 128 39.73 96.85 42.46
N GLY A 129 38.67 96.95 43.26
CA GLY A 129 37.85 95.80 43.68
C GLY A 129 37.17 95.12 42.49
N ASP A 130 36.59 95.90 41.56
CA ASP A 130 35.95 95.35 40.36
C ASP A 130 36.96 94.62 39.45
N VAL A 131 38.20 95.14 39.34
CA VAL A 131 39.28 94.47 38.59
C VAL A 131 39.75 93.20 39.29
N GLU A 132 39.83 93.18 40.63
CA GLU A 132 40.15 91.99 41.42
C GLU A 132 39.09 90.88 41.27
N GLU A 133 37.80 91.24 41.25
CA GLU A 133 36.70 90.30 40.98
C GLU A 133 36.76 89.75 39.54
N ALA A 134 37.06 90.61 38.56
CA ALA A 134 37.27 90.18 37.17
C ALA A 134 38.44 89.21 37.02
N ILE A 135 39.55 89.43 37.73
CA ILE A 135 40.69 88.49 37.76
C ILE A 135 40.26 87.15 38.34
N ALA A 136 39.54 87.14 39.48
CA ALA A 136 39.05 85.91 40.11
C ALA A 136 38.11 85.11 39.18
N MET A 137 37.23 85.79 38.43
CA MET A 137 36.38 85.13 37.43
C MET A 137 37.18 84.52 36.28
N VAL A 138 38.20 85.23 35.78
CA VAL A 138 39.08 84.73 34.71
C VAL A 138 39.90 83.52 35.20
N GLU A 139 40.36 83.52 36.44
CA GLU A 139 41.05 82.37 37.04
C GLU A 139 40.11 81.16 37.22
N ALA A 140 38.89 81.37 37.69
CA ALA A 140 37.89 80.31 37.81
C ALA A 140 37.54 79.70 36.44
N LEU A 141 37.39 80.53 35.40
CA LEU A 141 37.16 80.07 34.03
C LEU A 141 38.36 79.29 33.47
N ALA A 142 39.59 79.70 33.78
CA ALA A 142 40.79 78.99 33.37
C ALA A 142 40.88 77.58 34.00
N VAL A 143 40.53 77.43 35.29
CA VAL A 143 40.48 76.13 35.99
C VAL A 143 39.37 75.23 35.42
N GLN A 144 38.18 75.77 35.16
CA GLN A 144 37.09 74.98 34.55
C GLN A 144 37.45 74.53 33.13
N LEU A 145 38.12 75.37 32.35
CA LEU A 145 38.53 75.05 30.98
C LEU A 145 39.58 73.92 30.97
N THR A 146 40.59 73.97 31.85
CA THR A 146 41.60 72.89 31.96
C THR A 146 41.00 71.59 32.46
N GLN A 147 40.05 71.61 33.41
CA GLN A 147 39.35 70.41 33.85
C GLN A 147 38.55 69.76 32.72
N ARG A 148 37.73 70.54 32.00
CA ARG A 148 36.94 70.03 30.86
C ARG A 148 37.81 69.45 29.74
N GLU A 149 38.95 70.07 29.47
CA GLU A 149 39.91 69.54 28.50
C GLU A 149 40.53 68.22 28.96
N GLY A 150 40.82 68.06 30.26
CA GLY A 150 41.29 66.80 30.84
C GLY A 150 40.27 65.67 30.64
N GLU A 151 39.00 65.93 30.93
CA GLU A 151 37.89 64.98 30.70
C GLU A 151 37.74 64.64 29.20
N LEU A 152 37.83 65.64 28.31
CA LEU A 152 37.74 65.46 26.86
C LEU A 152 38.91 64.64 26.30
N ILE A 153 40.13 64.84 26.82
CA ILE A 153 41.30 64.04 26.46
C ILE A 153 41.10 62.58 26.91
N GLN A 154 40.61 62.36 28.13
CA GLN A 154 40.31 61.02 28.63
C GLN A 154 39.26 60.32 27.76
N GLU A 155 38.11 60.96 27.51
CA GLU A 155 37.04 60.43 26.66
C GLU A 155 37.56 60.11 25.24
N LYS A 156 38.39 60.99 24.66
CA LYS A 156 39.05 60.75 23.37
C LYS A 156 39.94 59.51 23.38
N THR A 157 40.66 59.23 24.47
CA THR A 157 41.46 58.00 24.57
C THR A 157 40.59 56.75 24.66
N GLU A 158 39.47 56.80 25.38
CA GLU A 158 38.51 55.70 25.50
C GLU A 158 37.81 55.42 24.17
N VAL A 159 37.35 56.47 23.48
CA VAL A 159 36.77 56.38 22.13
C VAL A 159 37.77 55.79 21.14
N LYS A 160 39.05 56.18 21.22
CA LYS A 160 40.10 55.61 20.36
C LYS A 160 40.31 54.11 20.63
N LYS A 161 40.30 53.68 21.89
CA LYS A 161 40.35 52.24 22.25
C LYS A 161 39.12 51.50 21.70
N LEU A 162 37.92 52.05 21.87
CA LEU A 162 36.70 51.44 21.36
C LEU A 162 36.71 51.33 19.82
N ALA A 163 37.20 52.35 19.12
CA ALA A 163 37.36 52.32 17.67
C ALA A 163 38.32 51.21 17.21
N THR A 164 39.42 50.98 17.94
CA THR A 164 40.33 49.86 17.64
C THR A 164 39.68 48.50 17.86
N PHE A 165 38.92 48.33 18.94
CA PHE A 165 38.18 47.08 19.19
C PHE A 165 37.11 46.83 18.13
N LEU A 166 36.37 47.86 17.74
CA LEU A 166 35.33 47.76 16.72
C LEU A 166 35.92 47.43 15.35
N LYS A 167 37.08 48.03 15.00
CA LYS A 167 37.81 47.70 13.78
C LYS A 167 38.24 46.23 13.80
N GLN A 168 38.86 45.76 14.88
CA GLN A 168 39.28 44.37 15.01
C GLN A 168 38.10 43.40 14.89
N ALA A 169 37.02 43.64 15.62
CA ALA A 169 35.82 42.81 15.55
C ALA A 169 35.19 42.78 14.15
N SER A 170 35.23 43.91 13.41
CA SER A 170 34.74 43.95 12.02
C SER A 170 35.62 43.16 11.05
N GLU A 171 36.95 43.19 11.25
CA GLU A 171 37.92 42.45 10.45
C GLU A 171 37.77 40.93 10.70
N ASP A 172 37.64 40.54 11.97
CA ASP A 172 37.44 39.14 12.38
C ASP A 172 36.11 38.59 11.86
N ALA A 173 35.02 39.36 11.95
CA ALA A 173 33.73 38.97 11.39
C ALA A 173 33.79 38.80 9.86
N LYS A 174 34.50 39.70 9.15
CA LYS A 174 34.70 39.59 7.71
C LYS A 174 35.47 38.32 7.35
N LYS A 175 36.57 38.05 8.06
CA LYS A 175 37.39 36.85 7.86
C LYS A 175 36.57 35.57 8.03
N LEU A 176 35.79 35.47 9.11
CA LEU A 176 34.92 34.32 9.39
C LEU A 176 33.90 34.11 8.26
N VAL A 177 33.25 35.17 7.80
CA VAL A 177 32.28 35.09 6.69
C VAL A 177 32.95 34.62 5.40
N ASP A 178 34.16 35.08 5.10
CA ASP A 178 34.88 34.67 3.89
C ASP A 178 35.37 33.22 3.97
N GLU A 179 35.78 32.75 5.15
CA GLU A 179 36.14 31.34 5.41
C GLU A 179 34.93 30.41 5.25
N GLU A 180 33.80 30.72 5.87
CA GLU A 180 32.55 29.94 5.74
C GLU A 180 32.05 29.90 4.29
N ARG A 181 32.17 31.02 3.56
CA ARG A 181 31.84 31.06 2.13
C ARG A 181 32.77 30.19 1.31
N ALA A 182 34.07 30.16 1.62
CA ALA A 182 35.03 29.30 0.93
C ALA A 182 34.73 27.82 1.20
N PHE A 183 34.43 27.47 2.45
CA PHE A 183 34.03 26.11 2.85
C PHE A 183 32.77 25.66 2.11
N ALA A 184 31.71 26.48 2.12
CA ALA A 184 30.47 26.16 1.43
C ALA A 184 30.66 25.98 -0.08
N ARG A 185 31.53 26.79 -0.72
CA ARG A 185 31.87 26.62 -2.14
C ARG A 185 32.57 25.30 -2.41
N ALA A 186 33.55 24.94 -1.59
CA ALA A 186 34.28 23.68 -1.72
C ALA A 186 33.35 22.47 -1.54
N GLU A 187 32.42 22.53 -0.58
CA GLU A 187 31.44 21.46 -0.35
C GLU A 187 30.46 21.31 -1.53
N ILE A 188 29.99 22.43 -2.11
CA ILE A 188 29.15 22.42 -3.31
C ILE A 188 29.91 21.82 -4.51
N GLU A 189 31.17 22.19 -4.72
CA GLU A 189 31.98 21.65 -5.81
C GLU A 189 32.25 20.14 -5.63
N ASN A 190 32.53 19.70 -4.40
CA ASN A 190 32.68 18.28 -4.08
C ASN A 190 31.39 17.50 -4.34
N ALA A 191 30.23 18.03 -3.94
CA ALA A 191 28.94 17.42 -4.20
C ALA A 191 28.65 17.33 -5.70
N ARG A 192 28.93 18.39 -6.48
CA ARG A 192 28.80 18.39 -7.94
C ARG A 192 29.71 17.34 -8.60
N ALA A 193 30.96 17.24 -8.17
CA ALA A 193 31.88 16.23 -8.68
C ALA A 193 31.41 14.80 -8.36
N ALA A 194 30.80 14.57 -7.19
CA ALA A 194 30.21 13.29 -6.84
C ALA A 194 29.00 12.94 -7.73
N VAL A 195 28.12 13.91 -7.98
CA VAL A 195 26.97 13.75 -8.89
C VAL A 195 27.45 13.40 -10.29
N GLN A 196 28.43 14.13 -10.83
CA GLN A 196 28.97 13.86 -12.16
C GLN A 196 29.55 12.44 -12.28
N ARG A 197 30.29 11.95 -11.28
CA ARG A 197 30.78 10.56 -11.26
C ARG A 197 29.66 9.52 -11.28
N VAL A 198 28.56 9.79 -10.58
CA VAL A 198 27.39 8.90 -10.57
C VAL A 198 26.69 8.91 -11.92
N GLU A 199 26.54 10.08 -12.54
CA GLU A 199 25.96 10.23 -13.88
C GLU A 199 26.78 9.48 -14.93
N GLU A 200 28.11 9.63 -14.92
CA GLU A 200 29.02 8.91 -15.82
C GLU A 200 28.90 7.39 -15.63
N ALA A 201 28.94 6.90 -14.38
CA ALA A 201 28.79 5.48 -14.09
C ALA A 201 27.41 4.92 -14.48
N LEU A 202 26.35 5.72 -14.40
CA LEU A 202 25.01 5.34 -14.84
C LEU A 202 24.94 5.24 -16.37
N GLN A 203 25.50 6.23 -17.07
CA GLN A 203 25.54 6.25 -18.53
C GLN A 203 26.34 5.08 -19.10
N GLU A 204 27.46 4.70 -18.47
CA GLU A 204 28.22 3.50 -18.85
C GLU A 204 27.38 2.22 -18.70
N LYS A 205 26.65 2.08 -17.58
CA LYS A 205 25.76 0.93 -17.36
C LYS A 205 24.63 0.87 -18.38
N GLU A 206 24.03 2.01 -18.72
CA GLU A 206 23.00 2.08 -19.76
C GLU A 206 23.55 1.68 -21.13
N GLN A 207 24.75 2.14 -21.50
CA GLN A 207 25.39 1.74 -22.75
C GLN A 207 25.69 0.24 -22.79
N ILE A 208 26.23 -0.32 -21.71
CA ILE A 208 26.49 -1.76 -21.60
C ILE A 208 25.18 -2.54 -21.72
N PHE A 209 24.11 -2.09 -21.05
CA PHE A 209 22.81 -2.75 -21.12
C PHE A 209 22.20 -2.69 -22.52
N CYS A 210 22.26 -1.53 -23.19
CA CYS A 210 21.80 -1.38 -24.57
C CYS A 210 22.59 -2.27 -25.54
N TYR A 211 23.92 -2.33 -25.40
CA TYR A 211 24.77 -3.19 -26.22
C TYR A 211 24.46 -4.67 -25.98
N LEU A 212 24.35 -5.09 -24.72
CA LEU A 212 24.03 -6.48 -24.37
C LEU A 212 22.63 -6.87 -24.84
N PHE A 213 21.64 -6.00 -24.64
CA PHE A 213 20.26 -6.23 -25.07
C PHE A 213 20.17 -6.37 -26.59
N LEU A 214 20.87 -5.51 -27.35
CA LEU A 214 20.91 -5.58 -28.80
C LEU A 214 21.60 -6.87 -29.28
N ASN A 215 22.72 -7.27 -28.67
CA ASN A 215 23.44 -8.49 -29.03
C ASN A 215 22.65 -9.77 -28.68
N VAL A 216 21.97 -9.80 -27.52
CA VAL A 216 21.11 -10.93 -27.13
C VAL A 216 19.90 -11.03 -28.07
N ALA A 217 19.29 -9.91 -28.42
CA ALA A 217 18.17 -9.88 -29.37
C ALA A 217 18.58 -10.37 -30.77
N ILE A 218 19.75 -9.95 -31.26
CA ILE A 218 20.29 -10.41 -32.55
C ILE A 218 20.64 -11.91 -32.48
N LEU A 219 21.29 -12.37 -31.42
CA LEU A 219 21.67 -13.78 -31.27
C LEU A 219 20.44 -14.68 -31.19
N PHE A 220 19.41 -14.28 -30.44
CA PHE A 220 18.15 -15.02 -30.34
C PHE A 220 17.42 -15.08 -31.68
N TYR A 221 17.35 -13.94 -32.39
CA TYR A 221 16.70 -13.88 -33.70
C TYR A 221 17.43 -14.71 -34.77
N VAL A 222 18.77 -14.68 -34.80
CA VAL A 222 19.57 -15.43 -35.78
C VAL A 222 19.55 -16.93 -35.46
N PHE A 223 19.65 -17.31 -34.18
CA PHE A 223 19.63 -18.72 -33.77
C PHE A 223 18.28 -19.37 -34.01
N ASP A 224 17.17 -18.70 -33.66
CA ASP A 224 15.80 -19.18 -33.87
C ASP A 224 15.48 -19.33 -35.37
N LEU A 225 15.97 -18.41 -36.21
CA LEU A 225 15.79 -18.53 -37.67
C LEU A 225 16.57 -19.72 -38.26
N GLU A 226 17.79 -19.98 -37.77
CA GLU A 226 18.63 -21.07 -38.27
C GLU A 226 18.13 -22.45 -37.82
N GLU A 227 17.67 -22.57 -36.58
CA GLU A 227 17.02 -23.78 -36.05
C GLU A 227 15.70 -24.05 -36.79
N LEU A 228 14.87 -23.03 -36.97
CA LEU A 228 13.64 -23.13 -37.75
C LEU A 228 13.91 -23.56 -39.21
N MET A 229 14.96 -23.04 -39.84
CA MET A 229 15.33 -23.46 -41.20
C MET A 229 15.74 -24.93 -41.27
N LYS A 230 16.48 -25.44 -40.28
CA LYS A 230 16.86 -26.85 -40.18
C LYS A 230 15.63 -27.74 -39.97
N ASP A 231 14.74 -27.34 -39.06
CA ASP A 231 13.50 -28.06 -38.77
C ASP A 231 12.56 -28.09 -39.98
N VAL A 232 12.45 -26.98 -40.71
CA VAL A 232 11.63 -26.93 -41.95
C VAL A 232 12.21 -27.84 -43.03
N GLN A 233 13.53 -27.90 -43.18
CA GLN A 233 14.18 -28.80 -44.15
C GLN A 233 14.00 -30.27 -43.76
N GLU A 234 14.16 -30.62 -42.49
CA GLU A 234 13.98 -31.98 -42.00
C GLU A 234 12.50 -32.40 -42.05
N ALA A 235 11.57 -31.53 -41.67
CA ALA A 235 10.14 -31.77 -41.81
C ALA A 235 9.73 -31.99 -43.27
N ARG A 236 10.33 -31.26 -44.22
CA ARG A 236 10.14 -31.51 -45.66
C ARG A 236 10.69 -32.87 -46.07
N ARG A 237 11.88 -33.25 -45.62
CA ARG A 237 12.48 -34.56 -45.89
C ARG A 237 11.63 -35.70 -45.34
N ILE A 238 11.25 -35.64 -44.06
CA ILE A 238 10.37 -36.60 -43.39
C ILE A 238 9.04 -36.70 -44.14
N LYS A 239 8.42 -35.56 -44.47
CA LYS A 239 7.16 -35.53 -45.22
C LYS A 239 7.30 -36.20 -46.59
N MET A 240 8.37 -35.95 -47.33
CA MET A 240 8.57 -36.60 -48.63
C MET A 240 8.81 -38.11 -48.50
N LEU A 241 9.55 -38.55 -47.48
CA LEU A 241 9.85 -39.96 -47.26
C LEU A 241 8.64 -40.76 -46.75
N HIS A 242 7.84 -40.16 -45.86
CA HIS A 242 6.73 -40.86 -45.18
C HIS A 242 5.38 -40.70 -45.85
N ARG A 243 5.18 -39.71 -46.74
CA ARG A 243 3.88 -39.49 -47.40
C ARG A 243 3.48 -40.63 -48.33
N PRO A 244 4.37 -41.22 -49.15
CA PRO A 244 4.02 -42.40 -49.95
C PRO A 244 3.76 -43.65 -49.08
N SER A 245 4.57 -43.87 -48.04
CA SER A 245 4.43 -45.02 -47.13
C SER A 245 3.14 -44.94 -46.31
N LYS A 246 2.85 -43.81 -45.66
CA LYS A 246 1.61 -43.66 -44.87
C LYS A 246 0.36 -43.75 -45.71
N VAL A 247 0.37 -43.23 -46.95
CA VAL A 247 -0.81 -43.35 -47.83
C VAL A 247 -1.05 -44.81 -48.20
N MET A 248 0.01 -45.55 -48.53
CA MET A 248 -0.08 -46.98 -48.80
C MET A 248 -0.54 -47.78 -47.57
N ASP A 249 0.04 -47.54 -46.39
CA ASP A 249 -0.32 -48.23 -45.15
C ASP A 249 -1.77 -47.93 -44.76
N MET A 250 -2.19 -46.66 -44.84
CA MET A 250 -3.58 -46.24 -44.59
C MET A 250 -4.55 -46.86 -45.61
N GLU A 251 -4.15 -47.04 -46.87
CA GLU A 251 -4.98 -47.72 -47.88
C GLU A 251 -5.12 -49.22 -47.63
N HIS A 252 -4.09 -49.87 -47.07
CA HIS A 252 -4.16 -51.26 -46.64
C HIS A 252 -5.01 -51.42 -45.38
N GLU A 253 -4.84 -50.54 -44.39
CA GLU A 253 -5.66 -50.50 -43.18
C GLU A 253 -7.12 -50.20 -43.50
N LEU A 254 -7.41 -49.23 -44.38
CA LEU A 254 -8.78 -48.93 -44.83
C LEU A 254 -9.43 -50.14 -45.50
N ARG A 255 -8.68 -50.90 -46.30
CA ARG A 255 -9.18 -52.14 -46.91
C ARG A 255 -9.49 -53.19 -45.85
N ALA A 256 -8.59 -53.40 -44.88
CA ALA A 256 -8.80 -54.34 -43.78
C ALA A 256 -10.00 -53.93 -42.90
N LEU A 257 -10.11 -52.65 -42.55
CA LEU A 257 -11.22 -52.11 -41.76
C LEU A 257 -12.55 -52.20 -42.49
N ARG A 258 -12.59 -52.02 -43.81
CA ARG A 258 -13.81 -52.23 -44.61
C ARG A 258 -14.27 -53.67 -44.57
N VAL A 259 -13.34 -54.63 -44.66
CA VAL A 259 -13.65 -56.07 -44.54
C VAL A 259 -14.17 -56.38 -43.13
N GLN A 260 -13.49 -55.92 -42.09
CA GLN A 260 -13.93 -56.11 -40.70
C GLN A 260 -15.27 -55.42 -40.41
N LEU A 261 -15.50 -54.24 -40.97
CA LEU A 261 -16.77 -53.52 -40.81
C LEU A 261 -17.90 -54.28 -41.50
N ALA A 262 -17.68 -54.87 -42.67
CA ALA A 262 -18.67 -55.72 -43.33
C ALA A 262 -19.00 -56.96 -42.48
N GLU A 263 -17.99 -57.61 -41.90
CA GLU A 263 -18.18 -58.76 -40.99
C GLU A 263 -18.87 -58.38 -39.68
N LYS A 264 -18.46 -57.27 -39.06
CA LYS A 264 -19.09 -56.74 -37.83
C LYS A 264 -20.50 -56.22 -38.09
N SER A 265 -20.79 -55.66 -39.26
CA SER A 265 -22.14 -55.24 -39.64
C SER A 265 -23.06 -56.46 -39.76
N LYS A 266 -22.56 -57.57 -40.34
CA LYS A 266 -23.29 -58.85 -40.38
C LYS A 266 -23.56 -59.39 -38.97
N HIS A 267 -22.57 -59.33 -38.06
CA HIS A 267 -22.75 -59.71 -36.67
C HIS A 267 -23.68 -58.77 -35.89
N SER A 268 -23.60 -57.47 -36.12
CA SER A 268 -24.48 -56.46 -35.52
C SER A 268 -25.92 -56.67 -35.94
N LEU A 269 -26.17 -57.04 -37.20
CA LEU A 269 -27.51 -57.37 -37.68
C LEU A 269 -28.07 -58.64 -37.00
N LEU A 270 -27.20 -59.61 -36.70
CA LEU A 270 -27.55 -60.81 -35.94
C LEU A 270 -27.83 -60.48 -34.46
N LEU A 271 -26.96 -59.71 -33.82
CA LEU A 271 -27.12 -59.24 -32.44
C LEU A 271 -28.32 -58.30 -32.28
N GLN A 272 -28.66 -57.45 -33.26
CA GLN A 272 -29.89 -56.65 -33.23
C GLN A 272 -31.14 -57.54 -33.28
N LYS A 273 -31.12 -58.60 -34.08
CA LYS A 273 -32.21 -59.60 -34.13
C LYS A 273 -32.31 -60.40 -32.82
N GLU A 274 -31.19 -60.60 -32.13
CA GLU A 274 -31.11 -61.29 -30.84
C GLU A 274 -31.51 -60.36 -29.66
N LEU A 275 -31.09 -59.10 -29.68
CA LEU A 275 -31.49 -58.06 -28.72
C LEU A 275 -32.96 -57.68 -28.85
N ALA A 276 -33.55 -57.69 -30.06
CA ALA A 276 -34.99 -57.55 -30.24
C ALA A 276 -35.79 -58.72 -29.61
N ARG A 277 -35.16 -59.88 -29.38
CA ARG A 277 -35.72 -60.99 -28.60
C ARG A 277 -35.50 -60.84 -27.09
N SER A 278 -34.42 -60.18 -26.66
CA SER A 278 -34.04 -59.99 -25.25
C SER A 278 -34.67 -58.75 -24.58
N LYS A 279 -35.04 -57.71 -25.35
CA LYS A 279 -35.71 -56.47 -24.88
C LYS A 279 -37.18 -56.63 -24.49
N ARG A 280 -37.50 -57.63 -23.66
CA ARG A 280 -38.82 -57.72 -23.00
C ARG A 280 -38.75 -57.91 -21.48
N VAL A 281 -37.57 -57.79 -20.85
CA VAL A 281 -37.38 -58.23 -19.46
C VAL A 281 -36.70 -57.22 -18.52
N GLU A 282 -36.20 -56.06 -18.98
CA GLU A 282 -35.35 -55.22 -18.12
C GLU A 282 -35.63 -53.71 -18.24
N GLU A 283 -36.90 -53.28 -18.14
CA GLU A 283 -37.29 -51.85 -18.21
C GLU A 283 -38.01 -51.30 -16.95
N ASN A 284 -38.26 -52.11 -15.91
CA ASN A 284 -39.27 -51.73 -14.89
C ASN A 284 -38.75 -51.11 -13.57
N LEU A 285 -37.44 -50.97 -13.32
CA LEU A 285 -36.94 -50.43 -12.03
C LEU A 285 -36.19 -49.09 -12.11
N SER A 286 -35.65 -48.72 -13.27
CA SER A 286 -34.83 -47.52 -13.47
C SER A 286 -35.62 -46.21 -13.64
N HIS A 287 -36.95 -46.24 -13.54
CA HIS A 287 -37.83 -45.11 -13.84
C HIS A 287 -38.79 -44.71 -12.71
N LEU A 288 -38.54 -45.09 -11.45
CA LEU A 288 -39.42 -44.70 -10.34
C LEU A 288 -39.22 -43.25 -9.89
N TYR A 289 -37.97 -42.76 -9.92
CA TYR A 289 -37.62 -41.42 -9.48
C TYR A 289 -36.61 -40.77 -10.43
N GLU A 290 -36.66 -39.46 -10.54
CA GLU A 290 -35.70 -38.62 -11.25
C GLU A 290 -35.15 -37.53 -10.33
N LEU A 291 -33.95 -37.03 -10.67
CA LEU A 291 -33.41 -35.82 -10.07
C LEU A 291 -33.82 -34.63 -10.93
N ASP A 292 -34.54 -33.70 -10.31
CA ASP A 292 -35.01 -32.46 -10.94
C ASP A 292 -34.35 -31.24 -10.29
N GLY A 293 -34.03 -30.24 -11.08
CA GLY A 293 -33.34 -29.02 -10.66
C GLY A 293 -32.06 -28.76 -11.45
N ALA A 294 -31.62 -27.50 -11.46
CA ALA A 294 -30.40 -27.11 -12.14
C ALA A 294 -29.17 -27.60 -11.36
N GLU A 295 -28.23 -28.22 -12.07
CA GLU A 295 -26.97 -28.74 -11.52
C GLU A 295 -25.92 -27.63 -11.35
N VAL A 296 -26.32 -26.49 -10.77
CA VAL A 296 -25.49 -25.29 -10.60
C VAL A 296 -25.50 -24.86 -9.14
N LEU A 297 -24.35 -24.43 -8.62
CA LEU A 297 -24.26 -23.83 -7.28
C LEU A 297 -25.20 -22.62 -7.15
N GLY A 298 -26.04 -22.64 -6.11
CA GLY A 298 -27.10 -21.64 -5.91
C GLY A 298 -28.49 -22.14 -6.34
N SER A 299 -28.59 -23.35 -6.87
CA SER A 299 -29.86 -24.04 -7.12
C SER A 299 -30.19 -25.02 -5.98
N TYR A 300 -31.23 -25.82 -6.16
CA TYR A 300 -31.50 -27.01 -5.36
C TYR A 300 -31.87 -28.18 -6.28
N LEU A 301 -31.54 -29.38 -5.85
CA LEU A 301 -31.93 -30.64 -6.47
C LEU A 301 -33.04 -31.26 -5.64
N ARG A 302 -34.07 -31.77 -6.29
CA ARG A 302 -35.16 -32.50 -5.66
C ARG A 302 -35.35 -33.86 -6.31
N ILE A 303 -35.56 -34.87 -5.48
CA ILE A 303 -36.04 -36.17 -5.96
C ILE A 303 -37.51 -36.00 -6.32
N LYS A 304 -37.86 -36.36 -7.55
CA LYS A 304 -39.23 -36.30 -8.07
C LYS A 304 -39.67 -37.71 -8.48
N PRO A 305 -40.86 -38.17 -8.05
CA PRO A 305 -41.42 -39.42 -8.55
C PRO A 305 -41.80 -39.28 -10.03
N CYS A 306 -41.43 -40.25 -10.86
CA CYS A 306 -41.76 -40.26 -12.29
C CYS A 306 -43.08 -41.00 -12.61
N SER A 307 -43.65 -41.69 -11.62
CA SER A 307 -44.87 -42.50 -11.77
C SER A 307 -45.73 -42.41 -10.51
N ASP A 308 -47.04 -42.53 -10.66
CA ASP A 308 -48.01 -42.62 -9.55
C ASP A 308 -47.83 -43.89 -8.71
N ILE A 309 -47.04 -44.87 -9.20
CA ILE A 309 -46.68 -46.10 -8.49
C ILE A 309 -45.47 -45.86 -7.55
N ALA A 310 -44.76 -44.74 -7.72
CA ALA A 310 -43.56 -44.46 -6.93
C ALA A 310 -43.92 -44.26 -5.44
N PRO A 311 -43.24 -44.95 -4.52
CA PRO A 311 -43.46 -44.77 -3.08
C PRO A 311 -43.31 -43.32 -2.62
N GLU A 312 -44.06 -42.97 -1.58
CA GLU A 312 -43.99 -41.64 -0.98
C GLU A 312 -42.61 -41.41 -0.33
N LEU A 313 -41.93 -40.32 -0.70
CA LEU A 313 -40.56 -40.03 -0.24
C LEU A 313 -40.42 -39.89 1.28
N SER A 314 -41.52 -39.61 2.00
CA SER A 314 -41.55 -39.56 3.47
C SER A 314 -41.29 -40.93 4.12
N LYS A 315 -41.55 -42.02 3.39
CA LYS A 315 -41.36 -43.42 3.83
C LYS A 315 -40.01 -43.99 3.36
N CYS A 316 -39.27 -43.26 2.54
CA CYS A 316 -37.98 -43.69 2.02
C CYS A 316 -36.84 -43.22 2.94
N ALA A 317 -35.81 -44.05 3.11
CA ALA A 317 -34.54 -43.61 3.67
C ALA A 317 -33.69 -43.02 2.55
N ILE A 318 -33.34 -41.75 2.66
CA ILE A 318 -32.61 -40.99 1.63
C ILE A 318 -31.24 -40.63 2.17
N GLN A 319 -30.20 -40.74 1.35
CA GLN A 319 -28.86 -40.26 1.69
C GLN A 319 -28.12 -39.74 0.46
N TRP A 320 -27.59 -38.52 0.55
CA TRP A 320 -26.80 -37.88 -0.50
C TRP A 320 -25.30 -38.12 -0.34
N TYR A 321 -24.61 -38.18 -1.48
CA TYR A 321 -23.18 -38.41 -1.61
C TYR A 321 -22.59 -37.48 -2.67
N ARG A 322 -21.31 -37.17 -2.50
CA ARG A 322 -20.48 -36.46 -3.47
C ARG A 322 -19.44 -37.43 -4.02
N ILE A 323 -19.33 -37.51 -5.34
CA ILE A 323 -18.40 -38.40 -6.04
C ILE A 323 -17.24 -37.59 -6.59
N SER A 324 -16.02 -38.06 -6.34
CA SER A 324 -14.81 -37.48 -6.92
C SER A 324 -14.66 -37.76 -8.40
N SER A 325 -14.37 -36.72 -9.18
CA SER A 325 -13.96 -36.82 -10.59
C SER A 325 -12.64 -37.57 -10.73
N GLU A 326 -11.71 -37.37 -9.80
CA GLU A 326 -10.45 -38.10 -9.70
C GLU A 326 -10.63 -39.32 -8.77
N GLY A 327 -10.78 -40.50 -9.37
CA GLY A 327 -10.71 -41.79 -8.66
C GLY A 327 -12.05 -42.38 -8.18
N GLY A 328 -13.20 -41.78 -8.51
CA GLY A 328 -14.53 -42.38 -8.24
C GLY A 328 -14.88 -42.56 -6.76
N LYS A 329 -14.10 -41.95 -5.85
CA LYS A 329 -14.31 -42.07 -4.40
C LYS A 329 -15.64 -41.42 -4.02
N LYS A 330 -16.53 -42.22 -3.42
CA LYS A 330 -17.83 -41.82 -2.90
C LYS A 330 -17.67 -41.27 -1.48
N GLU A 331 -18.06 -40.00 -1.29
CA GLU A 331 -17.98 -39.30 0.00
C GLU A 331 -19.39 -39.02 0.53
N LEU A 332 -19.65 -39.43 1.78
CA LEU A 332 -20.92 -39.26 2.46
C LEU A 332 -21.16 -37.79 2.84
N ILE A 333 -22.31 -37.23 2.45
CA ILE A 333 -22.74 -35.90 2.92
C ILE A 333 -23.56 -36.09 4.21
N SER A 334 -22.87 -36.11 5.35
CA SER A 334 -23.48 -36.34 6.67
C SER A 334 -24.68 -35.41 6.91
N GLY A 335 -25.84 -35.96 7.31
CA GLY A 335 -27.05 -35.18 7.58
C GLY A 335 -27.88 -34.80 6.35
N ALA A 336 -27.39 -35.00 5.12
CA ALA A 336 -28.18 -34.82 3.90
C ALA A 336 -29.07 -36.05 3.66
N ARG A 337 -30.18 -36.11 4.40
CA ARG A 337 -31.13 -37.24 4.42
C ARG A 337 -32.54 -36.88 3.95
N LYS A 338 -32.66 -35.83 3.15
CA LYS A 338 -33.94 -35.27 2.73
C LYS A 338 -34.09 -35.41 1.21
N SER A 339 -35.32 -35.36 0.74
CA SER A 339 -35.66 -35.42 -0.68
C SER A 339 -35.12 -34.23 -1.49
N VAL A 340 -34.79 -33.12 -0.81
CA VAL A 340 -34.22 -31.91 -1.39
C VAL A 340 -32.82 -31.70 -0.83
N TYR A 341 -31.87 -31.41 -1.72
CA TYR A 341 -30.51 -31.04 -1.39
C TYR A 341 -30.10 -29.78 -2.16
N ALA A 342 -29.57 -28.78 -1.46
CA ALA A 342 -29.05 -27.57 -2.09
C ALA A 342 -27.52 -27.64 -2.14
N PRO A 343 -26.90 -27.70 -3.34
CA PRO A 343 -25.46 -27.72 -3.46
C PRO A 343 -24.77 -26.60 -2.67
N GLU A 344 -23.64 -26.92 -2.06
CA GLU A 344 -22.76 -25.99 -1.36
C GLU A 344 -21.40 -25.90 -2.08
N PRO A 345 -20.53 -24.93 -1.74
CA PRO A 345 -19.28 -24.72 -2.48
C PRO A 345 -18.34 -25.94 -2.60
N PHE A 346 -18.47 -26.97 -1.76
CA PHE A 346 -17.69 -28.21 -1.89
C PHE A 346 -18.25 -29.20 -2.92
N ASP A 347 -19.49 -29.00 -3.39
CA ASP A 347 -20.10 -29.84 -4.42
C ASP A 347 -19.68 -29.43 -5.83
N VAL A 348 -19.18 -28.20 -6.01
CA VAL A 348 -18.75 -27.70 -7.31
C VAL A 348 -17.68 -28.60 -7.92
N GLY A 349 -17.89 -29.01 -9.17
CA GLY A 349 -17.01 -29.93 -9.88
C GLY A 349 -17.16 -31.40 -9.47
N ARG A 350 -18.14 -31.74 -8.62
CA ARG A 350 -18.44 -33.12 -8.20
C ARG A 350 -19.76 -33.59 -8.80
N ILE A 351 -19.87 -34.90 -9.04
CA ILE A 351 -21.15 -35.53 -9.35
C ILE A 351 -21.85 -35.80 -8.00
N LEU A 352 -23.14 -35.47 -7.91
CA LEU A 352 -23.93 -35.81 -6.74
C LEU A 352 -24.72 -37.09 -7.01
N GLN A 353 -24.72 -37.97 -6.01
CA GLN A 353 -25.48 -39.21 -6.03
C GLN A 353 -26.41 -39.25 -4.82
N VAL A 354 -27.61 -39.78 -5.03
CA VAL A 354 -28.54 -40.07 -3.94
C VAL A 354 -28.94 -41.53 -3.95
N GLU A 355 -28.96 -42.11 -2.76
CA GLU A 355 -29.49 -43.45 -2.51
C GLU A 355 -30.84 -43.31 -1.84
N ILE A 356 -31.83 -43.98 -2.40
CA ILE A 356 -33.21 -44.04 -1.93
C ILE A 356 -33.48 -45.51 -1.59
N ILE A 357 -33.73 -45.79 -0.32
CA ILE A 357 -34.04 -47.13 0.16
C ILE A 357 -35.52 -47.18 0.54
N TYR A 358 -36.26 -48.10 -0.07
CA TYR A 358 -37.65 -48.37 0.25
C TYR A 358 -37.90 -49.88 0.20
N ASP A 359 -38.48 -50.45 1.25
CA ASP A 359 -38.80 -51.87 1.36
C ASP A 359 -37.62 -52.82 1.00
N GLY A 360 -36.41 -52.46 1.45
CA GLY A 360 -35.18 -53.22 1.17
C GLY A 360 -34.62 -53.06 -0.26
N GLN A 361 -35.32 -52.36 -1.15
CA GLN A 361 -34.83 -52.03 -2.50
C GLN A 361 -34.00 -50.75 -2.48
N LEU A 362 -32.87 -50.77 -3.17
CA LEU A 362 -31.97 -49.63 -3.33
C LEU A 362 -32.13 -49.03 -4.73
N ILE A 363 -32.53 -47.76 -4.79
CA ILE A 363 -32.59 -46.96 -6.01
C ILE A 363 -31.47 -45.92 -5.94
N MET A 364 -30.70 -45.80 -7.01
CA MET A 364 -29.61 -44.82 -7.10
C MET A 364 -29.89 -43.83 -8.22
N LEU A 365 -29.81 -42.54 -7.90
CA LEU A 365 -29.87 -41.47 -8.89
C LEU A 365 -28.57 -40.66 -8.83
N THR A 366 -28.13 -40.20 -9.98
CA THR A 366 -26.94 -39.34 -10.12
C THR A 366 -27.28 -38.11 -10.93
N THR A 367 -26.60 -37.00 -10.68
CA THR A 367 -26.64 -35.84 -11.57
C THR A 367 -26.11 -36.22 -12.96
N THR A 368 -26.59 -35.53 -13.98
CA THR A 368 -26.19 -35.72 -15.38
C THR A 368 -24.74 -35.35 -15.62
N GLY A 369 -24.23 -34.36 -14.87
CA GLY A 369 -22.85 -33.92 -14.88
C GLY A 369 -22.33 -33.54 -13.50
N ALA A 370 -21.19 -32.87 -13.50
CA ALA A 370 -20.63 -32.25 -12.30
C ALA A 370 -21.37 -30.94 -11.99
N ILE A 371 -21.50 -30.59 -10.70
CA ILE A 371 -22.15 -29.33 -10.32
C ILE A 371 -21.35 -28.14 -10.83
N ASP A 372 -22.00 -27.29 -11.61
CA ASP A 372 -21.42 -26.09 -12.17
C ASP A 372 -21.20 -25.00 -11.12
N PRO A 373 -20.13 -24.20 -11.25
CA PRO A 373 -19.90 -23.06 -10.38
C PRO A 373 -20.93 -21.95 -10.63
N ALA A 374 -21.21 -21.15 -9.60
CA ALA A 374 -22.01 -19.93 -9.74
C ALA A 374 -21.22 -18.84 -10.48
N ALA A 375 -21.73 -18.39 -11.63
CA ALA A 375 -21.07 -17.39 -12.47
C ALA A 375 -20.76 -16.10 -11.68
N GLY A 376 -19.50 -15.66 -11.70
CA GLY A 376 -19.05 -14.43 -11.03
C GLY A 376 -19.01 -14.48 -9.50
N LEU A 377 -19.31 -15.63 -8.86
CA LEU A 377 -19.20 -15.78 -7.40
C LEU A 377 -17.74 -15.69 -6.93
N GLY A 378 -16.80 -16.30 -7.65
CA GLY A 378 -15.37 -16.23 -7.33
C GLY A 378 -14.86 -14.79 -7.27
N ASN A 379 -15.14 -13.99 -8.30
CA ASN A 379 -14.77 -12.56 -8.34
C ASN A 379 -15.40 -11.75 -7.20
N TYR A 380 -16.65 -12.08 -6.85
CA TYR A 380 -17.33 -11.44 -5.72
C TYR A 380 -16.64 -11.77 -4.39
N VAL A 381 -16.29 -13.04 -4.17
CA VAL A 381 -15.53 -13.46 -2.97
C VAL A 381 -14.16 -12.81 -2.91
N GLU A 382 -13.41 -12.72 -4.01
CA GLU A 382 -12.11 -12.02 -4.05
C GLU A 382 -12.24 -10.54 -3.68
N ALA A 383 -13.32 -9.88 -4.11
CA ALA A 383 -13.59 -8.50 -3.71
C ALA A 383 -13.88 -8.38 -2.21
N LEU A 384 -14.59 -9.36 -1.62
CA LEU A 384 -14.90 -9.40 -0.19
C LEU A 384 -13.66 -9.70 0.68
N VAL A 385 -12.73 -10.54 0.23
CA VAL A 385 -11.49 -10.88 0.95
C VAL A 385 -10.62 -9.65 1.24
N ARG A 386 -10.71 -8.60 0.40
CA ARG A 386 -9.99 -7.33 0.60
C ARG A 386 -10.52 -6.54 1.80
N LYS A 387 -11.73 -6.81 2.28
CA LYS A 387 -12.31 -6.22 3.49
C LYS A 387 -11.87 -7.03 4.73
N HIS A 388 -11.64 -6.34 5.85
CA HIS A 388 -11.24 -6.99 7.10
C HIS A 388 -12.38 -7.76 7.80
N ASP A 389 -13.61 -7.28 7.60
CA ASP A 389 -14.84 -7.84 8.15
C ASP A 389 -15.96 -7.54 7.16
N VAL A 390 -16.80 -8.54 6.89
CA VAL A 390 -17.92 -8.45 5.94
C VAL A 390 -19.21 -8.80 6.66
N GLU A 391 -20.22 -7.96 6.49
CA GLU A 391 -21.53 -8.10 7.10
C GLU A 391 -22.53 -8.67 6.09
N PHE A 392 -23.34 -9.63 6.54
CA PHE A 392 -24.47 -10.19 5.80
C PHE A 392 -25.72 -10.10 6.65
N ASN A 393 -26.81 -9.61 6.07
CA ASN A 393 -28.12 -9.67 6.70
C ASN A 393 -28.62 -11.11 6.66
N VAL A 394 -29.04 -11.62 7.81
CA VAL A 394 -29.53 -12.99 7.94
C VAL A 394 -30.73 -13.07 8.87
N VAL A 395 -31.58 -14.07 8.66
CA VAL A 395 -32.63 -14.46 9.60
C VAL A 395 -32.20 -15.77 10.26
N VAL A 396 -32.33 -15.86 11.59
CA VAL A 396 -32.05 -17.10 12.32
C VAL A 396 -33.31 -17.96 12.25
N THR A 397 -33.26 -19.07 11.52
CA THR A 397 -34.41 -19.99 11.37
C THR A 397 -34.37 -21.13 12.36
N GLN A 398 -33.18 -21.54 12.80
CA GLN A 398 -33.00 -22.51 13.88
C GLN A 398 -31.86 -22.09 14.80
N MET A 399 -32.00 -22.38 16.09
CA MET A 399 -30.93 -22.24 17.08
C MET A 399 -30.91 -23.49 17.96
N ASN A 400 -29.75 -24.15 18.02
CA ASN A 400 -29.54 -25.43 18.72
C ASN A 400 -30.53 -26.53 18.32
N GLY A 401 -30.91 -26.57 17.04
CA GLY A 401 -31.88 -27.53 16.49
C GLY A 401 -33.35 -27.21 16.78
N VAL A 402 -33.64 -26.10 17.47
CA VAL A 402 -35.00 -25.64 17.72
C VAL A 402 -35.36 -24.54 16.72
N ASP A 403 -36.51 -24.68 16.07
CA ASP A 403 -37.03 -23.69 15.14
C ASP A 403 -37.28 -22.34 15.83
N GLN A 404 -36.89 -21.27 15.17
CA GLN A 404 -37.04 -19.90 15.65
C GLN A 404 -38.13 -19.20 14.82
N PRO A 405 -39.31 -18.91 15.40
CA PRO A 405 -40.43 -18.30 14.65
C PRO A 405 -40.24 -16.80 14.39
N SER A 406 -39.20 -16.19 14.96
CA SER A 406 -38.95 -14.75 14.84
C SER A 406 -38.21 -14.41 13.53
N GLU A 407 -38.86 -13.68 12.63
CA GLU A 407 -38.27 -13.16 11.38
C GLU A 407 -37.38 -11.91 11.58
N SER A 408 -36.86 -11.70 12.79
CA SER A 408 -35.97 -10.58 13.07
C SER A 408 -34.69 -10.65 12.22
N ILE A 409 -34.32 -9.53 11.61
CA ILE A 409 -33.04 -9.41 10.88
C ILE A 409 -31.87 -9.36 11.87
N HIS A 410 -30.87 -10.18 11.59
CA HIS A 410 -29.60 -10.27 12.28
C HIS A 410 -28.47 -9.92 11.32
N VAL A 411 -27.30 -9.61 11.86
CA VAL A 411 -26.09 -9.36 11.07
C VAL A 411 -25.05 -10.42 11.38
N LEU A 412 -24.69 -11.20 10.37
CA LEU A 412 -23.58 -12.13 10.41
C LEU A 412 -22.31 -11.43 9.90
N HIS A 413 -21.31 -11.38 10.76
CA HIS A 413 -19.97 -10.94 10.45
C HIS A 413 -19.09 -12.12 10.10
N VAL A 414 -18.41 -12.00 8.98
CA VAL A 414 -17.37 -12.90 8.53
C VAL A 414 -16.08 -12.10 8.43
N GLY A 415 -15.26 -12.16 9.48
CA GLY A 415 -14.00 -11.42 9.58
C GLY A 415 -12.79 -12.34 9.58
N LYS A 416 -11.61 -11.78 9.31
CA LYS A 416 -10.38 -12.56 9.08
C LYS A 416 -10.02 -13.60 10.16
N MET A 417 -10.43 -13.39 11.41
CA MET A 417 -10.08 -14.28 12.53
C MET A 417 -11.29 -14.95 13.20
N ARG A 418 -12.51 -14.50 12.90
CA ARG A 418 -13.70 -14.90 13.67
C ARG A 418 -15.00 -14.66 12.90
N MET A 419 -16.03 -15.39 13.30
CA MET A 419 -17.41 -15.11 12.91
C MET A 419 -18.20 -14.58 14.11
N LYS A 420 -19.15 -13.67 13.84
CA LYS A 420 -19.98 -13.07 14.89
C LYS A 420 -21.40 -12.83 14.39
N LEU A 421 -22.40 -13.26 15.16
CA LEU A 421 -23.81 -13.01 14.91
C LEU A 421 -24.35 -11.95 15.88
N ARG A 422 -25.02 -10.94 15.35
CA ARG A 422 -25.61 -9.83 16.12
C ARG A 422 -27.11 -9.67 15.86
N LYS A 423 -27.83 -9.19 16.88
CA LYS A 423 -29.19 -8.63 16.77
C LYS A 423 -29.14 -7.19 17.28
N GLY A 424 -29.22 -6.21 16.38
CA GLY A 424 -28.96 -4.81 16.72
C GLY A 424 -27.59 -4.61 17.37
N LYS A 425 -27.56 -4.07 18.60
CA LYS A 425 -26.31 -3.89 19.36
C LYS A 425 -25.87 -5.14 20.14
N ALA A 426 -26.76 -6.11 20.34
CA ALA A 426 -26.48 -7.33 21.11
C ALA A 426 -25.70 -8.35 20.28
N THR A 427 -24.69 -8.97 20.88
CA THR A 427 -23.95 -10.09 20.27
C THR A 427 -24.57 -11.40 20.74
N ILE A 428 -25.09 -12.19 19.81
CA ILE A 428 -25.67 -13.51 20.09
C ILE A 428 -24.57 -14.55 20.20
N ALA A 429 -23.67 -14.56 19.22
CA ALA A 429 -22.55 -15.47 19.18
C ALA A 429 -21.33 -14.78 18.58
N LYS A 430 -20.15 -15.14 19.07
CA LYS A 430 -18.86 -14.64 18.57
C LYS A 430 -17.82 -15.71 18.83
N GLU A 431 -17.25 -16.25 17.77
CA GLU A 431 -16.31 -17.37 17.89
C GLU A 431 -15.15 -17.21 16.90
N TYR A 432 -13.95 -17.47 17.40
CA TYR A 432 -12.75 -17.49 16.56
C TYR A 432 -12.74 -18.78 15.73
N TYR A 433 -12.11 -18.74 14.56
CA TYR A 433 -11.94 -19.95 13.76
C TYR A 433 -11.17 -21.01 14.56
N SER A 434 -11.73 -22.22 14.62
CA SER A 434 -11.16 -23.33 15.38
C SER A 434 -11.50 -24.67 14.72
N GLY A 435 -10.74 -25.72 15.04
CA GLY A 435 -10.98 -27.06 14.49
C GLY A 435 -12.29 -27.73 14.93
N SER A 436 -12.99 -27.18 15.93
CA SER A 436 -14.30 -27.66 16.39
C SER A 436 -15.48 -26.89 15.78
N MET A 437 -15.22 -25.83 15.03
CA MET A 437 -16.25 -25.05 14.36
C MET A 437 -16.67 -25.77 13.07
N GLN A 438 -17.98 -25.81 12.80
CA GLN A 438 -18.52 -26.37 11.56
C GLN A 438 -19.29 -25.32 10.77
N LEU A 439 -19.09 -25.28 9.46
CA LEU A 439 -19.76 -24.36 8.56
C LEU A 439 -20.03 -25.03 7.20
N CYS A 440 -21.30 -25.16 6.85
CA CYS A 440 -21.72 -25.74 5.59
C CYS A 440 -23.08 -25.21 5.15
N GLY A 441 -23.47 -25.54 3.92
CA GLY A 441 -24.84 -25.40 3.49
C GLY A 441 -25.82 -26.21 4.35
N VAL A 442 -27.05 -25.72 4.54
CA VAL A 442 -28.10 -26.49 5.23
C VAL A 442 -28.42 -27.77 4.47
N ARG A 443 -28.55 -28.86 5.23
CA ARG A 443 -28.87 -30.21 4.73
C ARG A 443 -30.30 -30.66 5.07
N GLY A 444 -31.09 -29.78 5.69
CA GLY A 444 -32.39 -30.04 6.33
C GLY A 444 -33.62 -30.15 5.42
N GLY A 445 -33.46 -30.01 4.09
CA GLY A 445 -34.58 -30.07 3.13
C GLY A 445 -35.47 -28.83 3.16
N GLY A 446 -36.11 -28.52 2.04
CA GLY A 446 -36.99 -27.36 1.87
C GLY A 446 -36.47 -26.32 0.87
N ASN A 447 -37.37 -25.50 0.35
CA ASN A 447 -37.07 -24.55 -0.74
C ASN A 447 -36.05 -23.47 -0.33
N ALA A 448 -35.97 -23.14 0.96
CA ALA A 448 -35.02 -22.17 1.50
C ALA A 448 -33.59 -22.73 1.71
N ALA A 449 -33.36 -24.04 1.46
CA ALA A 449 -32.05 -24.66 1.74
C ALA A 449 -30.90 -24.05 0.94
N ALA A 450 -31.16 -23.53 -0.27
CA ALA A 450 -30.17 -22.87 -1.11
C ALA A 450 -29.72 -21.51 -0.55
N GLN A 451 -30.59 -20.84 0.22
CA GLN A 451 -30.32 -19.56 0.87
C GLN A 451 -29.87 -19.74 2.32
N ALA A 452 -29.88 -20.95 2.86
CA ALA A 452 -29.58 -21.21 4.26
C ALA A 452 -28.20 -21.87 4.48
N LEU A 453 -27.55 -21.46 5.56
CA LEU A 453 -26.25 -21.91 6.03
C LEU A 453 -26.40 -22.51 7.44
N PHE A 454 -25.74 -23.63 7.70
CA PHE A 454 -25.57 -24.18 9.05
C PHE A 454 -24.22 -23.75 9.62
N TRP A 455 -24.25 -23.12 10.79
CA TRP A 455 -23.07 -22.71 11.54
C TRP A 455 -23.10 -23.31 12.95
N GLN A 456 -22.17 -24.22 13.24
CA GLN A 456 -21.85 -24.63 14.61
C GLN A 456 -20.64 -23.83 15.08
N ALA A 457 -20.86 -22.87 15.97
CA ALA A 457 -19.76 -22.08 16.53
C ALA A 457 -18.91 -22.93 17.48
N LYS A 458 -19.58 -23.65 18.39
CA LYS A 458 -18.98 -24.56 19.38
C LYS A 458 -19.95 -25.72 19.63
N LYS A 459 -19.52 -26.79 20.31
CA LYS A 459 -20.33 -28.00 20.51
C LYS A 459 -21.76 -27.73 21.02
N GLU A 460 -21.92 -26.73 21.88
CA GLU A 460 -23.20 -26.37 22.53
C GLU A 460 -23.97 -25.28 21.79
N PHE A 461 -23.44 -24.73 20.69
CA PHE A 461 -24.08 -23.64 19.97
C PHE A 461 -24.03 -23.86 18.45
N SER A 462 -25.21 -24.10 17.88
CA SER A 462 -25.42 -24.17 16.44
C SER A 462 -26.59 -23.29 16.01
N VAL A 463 -26.52 -22.77 14.79
CA VAL A 463 -27.57 -21.94 14.21
C VAL A 463 -27.75 -22.27 12.74
N VAL A 464 -28.97 -22.08 12.25
CA VAL A 464 -29.27 -22.02 10.83
C VAL A 464 -29.61 -20.58 10.47
N LEU A 465 -28.89 -20.05 9.48
CA LEU A 465 -28.98 -18.67 9.03
C LEU A 465 -29.46 -18.64 7.58
N ALA A 466 -30.62 -18.03 7.33
CA ALA A 466 -31.12 -17.75 6.00
C ALA A 466 -30.63 -16.37 5.53
N PHE A 467 -30.11 -16.29 4.31
CA PHE A 467 -29.57 -15.08 3.69
C PHE A 467 -30.60 -14.44 2.77
N GLU A 468 -30.36 -13.18 2.40
CA GLU A 468 -31.15 -12.48 1.38
C GLU A 468 -31.04 -13.15 -0.01
N SER A 469 -29.91 -13.80 -0.31
CA SER A 469 -29.70 -14.50 -1.58
C SER A 469 -28.84 -15.75 -1.44
N GLU A 470 -28.98 -16.69 -2.38
CA GLU A 470 -28.13 -17.87 -2.50
C GLU A 470 -26.68 -17.47 -2.78
N ARG A 471 -26.48 -16.34 -3.48
CA ARG A 471 -25.16 -15.77 -3.75
C ARG A 471 -24.47 -15.33 -2.46
N ASP A 472 -25.17 -14.64 -1.57
CA ASP A 472 -24.62 -14.20 -0.29
C ASP A 472 -24.33 -15.37 0.65
N ARG A 473 -25.24 -16.35 0.70
CA ARG A 473 -25.02 -17.61 1.44
C ARG A 473 -23.74 -18.29 0.99
N ASN A 474 -23.56 -18.48 -0.31
CA ASN A 474 -22.38 -19.15 -0.86
C ASN A 474 -21.11 -18.31 -0.69
N ALA A 475 -21.21 -16.98 -0.86
CA ALA A 475 -20.10 -16.07 -0.62
C ALA A 475 -19.63 -16.08 0.84
N ALA A 476 -20.56 -16.07 1.80
CA ALA A 476 -20.26 -16.16 3.22
C ALA A 476 -19.55 -17.48 3.59
N ILE A 477 -20.02 -18.62 3.04
CA ILE A 477 -19.37 -19.93 3.24
C ILE A 477 -17.94 -19.92 2.68
N MET A 478 -17.75 -19.46 1.43
CA MET A 478 -16.43 -19.43 0.80
C MET A 478 -15.47 -18.48 1.53
N LEU A 479 -15.95 -17.28 1.90
CA LEU A 479 -15.16 -16.28 2.61
C LEU A 479 -14.72 -16.77 3.98
N ALA A 480 -15.63 -17.35 4.76
CA ALA A 480 -15.32 -17.88 6.08
C ALA A 480 -14.30 -19.02 6.02
N ARG A 481 -14.46 -19.95 5.06
CA ARG A 481 -13.51 -21.04 4.84
C ARG A 481 -12.13 -20.53 4.46
N ARG A 482 -12.04 -19.49 3.63
CA ARG A 482 -10.78 -18.86 3.24
C ARG A 482 -10.07 -18.20 4.42
N PHE A 483 -10.78 -17.35 5.17
CA PHE A 483 -10.19 -16.70 6.34
C PHE A 483 -9.74 -17.69 7.41
N ALA A 484 -10.48 -18.78 7.58
CA ALA A 484 -10.07 -19.80 8.52
C ALA A 484 -8.86 -20.62 8.06
N PHE A 485 -8.76 -20.90 6.75
CA PHE A 485 -7.57 -21.49 6.16
C PHE A 485 -6.33 -20.61 6.43
N ASP A 486 -6.45 -19.29 6.25
CA ASP A 486 -5.39 -18.31 6.55
C ASP A 486 -4.99 -18.31 8.03
N CYS A 487 -5.90 -18.69 8.94
CA CYS A 487 -5.66 -18.81 10.38
C CYS A 487 -5.00 -20.14 10.79
N ASN A 488 -4.49 -20.95 9.85
CA ASN A 488 -4.05 -22.35 10.06
C ASN A 488 -5.10 -23.23 10.76
N SER A 489 -6.34 -22.78 10.81
CA SER A 489 -7.46 -23.50 11.39
C SER A 489 -8.09 -24.30 10.26
N PHE A 490 -7.66 -25.55 10.13
CA PHE A 490 -8.21 -26.45 9.12
C PHE A 490 -9.72 -26.62 9.34
N PHE A 491 -10.54 -26.03 8.48
CA PHE A 491 -11.95 -26.41 8.27
C PHE A 491 -12.06 -27.77 7.55
N ARG A 492 -11.23 -28.75 7.95
CA ARG A 492 -11.22 -30.10 7.35
C ARG A 492 -12.19 -31.07 8.01
N ASN A 493 -12.77 -30.72 9.16
CA ASN A 493 -13.59 -31.66 9.93
C ASN A 493 -15.07 -31.38 9.80
N LEU A 494 -15.66 -31.83 8.68
CA LEU A 494 -17.11 -31.96 8.54
C LEU A 494 -17.52 -33.35 8.01
N ASN A 495 -16.72 -34.37 8.36
CA ASN A 495 -17.10 -35.79 8.24
C ASN A 495 -17.44 -36.46 9.58
N ARG A 496 -17.44 -35.74 10.70
CA ARG A 496 -17.84 -36.30 12.00
C ARG A 496 -18.85 -35.43 12.70
N LEU A 497 -20.04 -36.02 12.85
CA LEU A 497 -21.11 -35.73 13.80
C LEU A 497 -21.97 -34.50 13.45
N ALA A 498 -23.08 -34.77 12.76
CA ALA A 498 -24.41 -34.66 13.38
C ALA A 498 -25.03 -36.06 13.41
#